data_AF-A0A0E0AUH1-F1
#
_entry.id   AF-A0A0E0AUH1-F1
#
_cell.length_a   1.000
_cell.length_b   1.000
_cell.length_c   1.000
_cell.angle_alpha   90.00
_cell.angle_beta   90.00
_cell.angle_gamma   90.00
#
_symmetry.space_group_name_H-M   'P 1'
#
loop_
_entity.id
_entity.type
_entity.pdbx_description
1 polymer ?
#
loop_
_entity_poly.entity_id
_entity_poly.type
_entity_poly.pdbx_seq_one_letter_code
_entity_poly.pdbx_strand_id
1 'polypeptide(L)'
;MAAKSDDHSLPPGFGTRPWLVQGSRGDTLTFVDVSDLSLHETVVPEVRGKTCLGCMHGDWLLMLDESTADCFLLRITTNPRTKVQLPPLRQPLEFLSTCEMLESPESPNCTVVFSSSAEVEEESYLLHCHPGEEEWTKLVYSKEETGTSW
;
A
#
# COMPACT_ATOMS: atom_id res chain seq x y z
N MET A 1 26.25 -22.83 11.40
CA MET A 1 25.06 -22.02 11.77
C MET A 1 25.48 -20.57 11.67
N ALA A 2 25.04 -19.86 10.64
CA ALA A 2 25.30 -18.43 10.52
C ALA A 2 24.32 -17.69 11.42
N ALA A 3 24.83 -16.80 12.27
CA ALA A 3 24.00 -15.90 13.06
C ALA A 3 23.17 -15.04 12.10
N LYS A 4 21.85 -15.13 12.20
CA LYS A 4 20.95 -14.14 11.57
C LYS A 4 21.24 -12.82 12.28
N SER A 5 21.85 -11.90 11.57
CA SER A 5 22.00 -10.52 12.04
C SER A 5 20.59 -9.91 12.05
N ASP A 6 20.07 -9.59 13.23
CA ASP A 6 18.81 -8.85 13.41
C ASP A 6 19.00 -7.36 13.04
N ASP A 7 19.57 -7.11 11.86
CA ASP A 7 19.76 -5.76 11.37
C ASP A 7 18.48 -5.33 10.66
N HIS A 8 17.66 -4.56 11.37
CA HIS A 8 16.44 -3.94 10.86
C HIS A 8 16.72 -2.70 9.99
N SER A 9 17.99 -2.35 9.81
CA SER A 9 18.38 -1.21 8.99
C SER A 9 18.18 -1.48 7.51
N LEU A 10 17.91 -0.39 6.78
CA LEU A 10 17.76 -0.42 5.33
C LEU A 10 19.14 -0.49 4.65
N PRO A 11 19.19 -0.96 3.40
CA PRO A 11 20.42 -0.96 2.62
C PRO A 11 21.01 0.46 2.50
N PRO A 12 22.35 0.61 2.48
CA PRO A 12 22.98 1.89 2.22
C PRO A 12 22.52 2.49 0.89
N GLY A 13 22.11 3.77 0.89
CA GLY A 13 21.63 4.46 -0.32
C GLY A 13 20.19 4.10 -0.72
N PHE A 14 19.46 3.36 0.11
CA PHE A 14 18.03 3.17 -0.08
C PHE A 14 17.30 4.53 -0.06
N GLY A 15 16.42 4.77 -1.04
CA GLY A 15 15.67 6.02 -1.19
C GLY A 15 16.41 7.16 -1.92
N THR A 16 17.70 7.04 -2.24
CA THR A 16 18.44 8.07 -3.01
C THR A 16 18.47 7.80 -4.52
N ARG A 17 17.96 6.64 -4.95
CA ARG A 17 17.85 6.17 -6.33
C ARG A 17 16.67 5.20 -6.45
N PRO A 18 16.26 4.75 -7.65
CA PRO A 18 15.22 3.74 -7.78
C PRO A 18 15.63 2.39 -7.17
N TRP A 19 14.70 1.71 -6.51
CA TRP A 19 14.88 0.38 -5.94
C TRP A 19 13.64 -0.47 -6.24
N LEU A 20 13.84 -1.78 -6.40
CA LEU A 20 12.74 -2.73 -6.36
C LEU A 20 12.63 -3.29 -4.94
N VAL A 21 11.44 -3.26 -4.36
CA VAL A 21 11.16 -3.83 -3.05
C VAL A 21 10.20 -4.99 -3.24
N GLN A 22 10.65 -6.20 -2.90
CA GLN A 22 9.84 -7.40 -2.99
C GLN A 22 9.45 -7.88 -1.59
N GLY A 23 8.15 -7.98 -1.36
CA GLY A 23 7.60 -8.62 -0.17
C GLY A 23 7.52 -10.13 -0.33
N SER A 24 7.91 -10.87 0.72
CA SER A 24 7.59 -12.29 0.87
C SER A 24 6.46 -12.46 1.90
N ARG A 25 5.81 -13.62 1.95
CA ARG A 25 4.78 -13.93 2.97
C ARG A 25 5.27 -13.89 4.43
N GLY A 26 6.56 -13.67 4.66
CA GLY A 26 7.17 -13.56 5.98
C GLY A 26 7.19 -12.13 6.53
N ASP A 27 8.18 -11.86 7.38
CA ASP A 27 8.50 -10.55 7.95
C ASP A 27 9.72 -9.92 7.25
N THR A 28 10.08 -10.39 6.06
CA THR A 28 11.31 -10.00 5.38
C THR A 28 10.98 -9.37 4.04
N LEU A 29 11.58 -8.20 3.78
CA LEU A 29 11.57 -7.54 2.49
C LEU A 29 12.94 -7.73 1.82
N THR A 30 12.91 -7.99 0.51
CA THR A 30 14.11 -8.02 -0.33
C THR A 30 14.19 -6.71 -1.11
N PHE A 31 15.28 -5.98 -0.92
CA PHE A 31 15.60 -4.74 -1.61
C PHE A 31 16.60 -5.04 -2.71
N VAL A 32 16.24 -4.72 -3.95
CA VAL A 32 17.10 -4.90 -5.12
C VAL A 32 17.55 -3.53 -5.61
N ASP A 33 18.86 -3.30 -5.60
CA ASP A 33 19.42 -2.11 -6.24
C ASP A 33 19.39 -2.33 -7.76
N VAL A 34 18.64 -1.51 -8.48
CA VAL A 34 18.49 -1.68 -9.93
C VAL A 34 19.77 -1.31 -10.70
N SER A 35 20.73 -0.65 -10.06
CA SER A 35 21.96 -0.17 -10.68
C SER A 35 22.97 -1.30 -10.87
N ASP A 36 23.06 -2.21 -9.90
CA ASP A 36 24.03 -3.31 -9.88
C ASP A 36 23.39 -4.70 -9.61
N LEU A 37 22.07 -4.75 -9.44
CA LEU A 37 21.27 -5.94 -9.17
C LEU A 37 21.64 -6.65 -7.85
N SER A 38 22.28 -5.93 -6.92
CA SER A 38 22.55 -6.43 -5.58
C SER A 38 21.25 -6.65 -4.80
N LEU A 39 21.25 -7.71 -3.98
CA LEU A 39 20.10 -8.12 -3.17
C LEU A 39 20.43 -7.90 -1.70
N HIS A 40 19.53 -7.21 -1.01
CA HIS A 40 19.63 -6.96 0.42
C HIS A 40 18.33 -7.39 1.11
N GLU A 41 18.44 -8.25 2.11
CA GLU A 41 17.29 -8.68 2.92
C GLU A 41 17.27 -7.93 4.24
N THR A 42 16.10 -7.39 4.60
CA THR A 42 15.88 -6.72 5.89
C THR A 42 14.63 -7.28 6.54
N VAL A 43 14.70 -7.52 7.85
CA VAL A 43 13.53 -7.91 8.65
C VAL A 43 12.70 -6.66 8.95
N VAL A 44 11.45 -6.68 8.50
CA VAL A 44 10.40 -5.67 8.67
C VAL A 44 9.21 -6.33 9.35
N PRO A 45 9.17 -6.39 10.68
CA PRO A 45 8.10 -7.08 11.41
C PRO A 45 6.68 -6.60 11.05
N GLU A 46 6.54 -5.34 10.65
CA GLU A 46 5.26 -4.70 10.30
C GLU A 46 4.60 -5.31 9.06
N VAL A 47 5.36 -5.94 8.16
CA VAL A 47 4.79 -6.58 6.96
C VAL A 47 4.35 -8.03 7.21
N ARG A 48 4.59 -8.56 8.40
CA ARG A 48 4.32 -9.96 8.71
C ARG A 48 2.82 -10.27 8.61
N GLY A 49 2.49 -11.21 7.72
CA GLY A 49 1.09 -11.60 7.48
C GLY A 49 0.26 -10.47 6.88
N LYS A 50 0.90 -9.52 6.19
CA LYS A 50 0.23 -8.41 5.50
C LYS A 50 0.45 -8.51 4.00
N THR A 51 -0.55 -8.12 3.24
CA THR A 51 -0.51 -7.97 1.79
C THR A 51 -0.18 -6.52 1.46
N CYS A 52 0.84 -6.29 0.63
CA CYS A 52 1.15 -4.97 0.10
C CYS A 52 0.24 -4.71 -1.11
N LEU A 53 -0.64 -3.73 -0.99
CA LEU A 53 -1.59 -3.35 -2.05
C LEU A 53 -0.97 -2.38 -3.06
N GLY A 54 0.11 -1.70 -2.68
CA GLY A 54 0.84 -0.83 -3.60
C GLY A 54 1.82 0.11 -2.90
N CYS A 55 2.61 0.78 -3.72
CA CYS A 55 3.48 1.88 -3.29
C CYS A 55 2.75 3.20 -3.54
N MET A 56 2.66 4.02 -2.49
CA MET A 56 1.94 5.29 -2.49
C MET A 56 2.95 6.41 -2.24
N HIS A 57 2.84 7.51 -3.00
CA HIS A 57 3.59 8.76 -2.78
C HIS A 57 5.06 8.57 -2.32
N GLY A 58 5.87 7.93 -3.16
CA GLY A 58 7.31 7.74 -2.92
C GLY A 58 7.65 6.46 -2.18
N ASP A 59 7.68 6.50 -0.84
CA ASP A 59 8.21 5.45 0.02
C ASP A 59 7.19 4.88 1.03
N TRP A 60 5.90 5.19 0.85
CA TRP A 60 4.82 4.62 1.64
C TRP A 60 4.29 3.35 0.99
N LEU A 61 4.12 2.31 1.80
CA LEU A 61 3.48 1.07 1.39
C LEU A 61 2.07 1.02 1.99
N LEU A 62 1.08 0.71 1.15
CA LEU A 62 -0.27 0.42 1.63
C LEU A 62 -0.36 -1.06 1.97
N MET A 63 -0.62 -1.34 3.24
CA MET A 63 -0.59 -2.69 3.80
C MET A 63 -1.98 -3.09 4.30
N LEU A 64 -2.35 -4.35 4.06
CA LEU A 64 -3.62 -4.94 4.50
C LEU A 64 -3.38 -6.26 5.23
N ASP A 65 -4.01 -6.42 6.37
CA ASP A 65 -4.27 -7.73 6.97
C ASP A 65 -5.63 -8.25 6.48
N GLU A 66 -5.63 -9.16 5.51
CA GLU A 66 -6.87 -9.69 4.94
C GLU A 66 -7.76 -10.43 5.96
N SER A 67 -7.19 -10.92 7.07
CA SER A 67 -7.94 -11.67 8.09
C SER A 67 -8.67 -10.77 9.09
N THR A 68 -8.15 -9.56 9.33
CA THR A 68 -8.69 -8.62 10.31
C THR A 68 -9.22 -7.33 9.68
N ALA A 69 -9.02 -7.16 8.38
CA ALA A 69 -9.23 -5.91 7.64
C ALA A 69 -8.35 -4.73 8.12
N ASP A 70 -7.32 -4.96 8.95
CA ASP A 70 -6.39 -3.91 9.41
C ASP A 70 -5.67 -3.31 8.19
N CYS A 71 -5.88 -2.02 7.95
CA CYS A 71 -5.37 -1.30 6.78
C CYS A 71 -4.53 -0.11 7.24
N PHE A 72 -3.33 0.04 6.69
CA PHE A 72 -2.42 1.09 7.13
C PHE A 72 -1.38 1.47 6.08
N LEU A 73 -0.84 2.67 6.22
CA LEU A 73 0.32 3.13 5.48
C LEU A 73 1.58 2.89 6.31
N LEU A 74 2.59 2.30 5.69
CA LEU A 74 3.89 2.01 6.29
C LEU A 74 4.99 2.75 5.54
N ARG A 75 5.70 3.64 6.23
CA ARG A 75 6.93 4.23 5.72
C ARG A 75 8.12 3.38 6.16
N ILE A 76 8.76 2.73 5.20
CA ILE A 76 9.87 1.82 5.48
C ILE A 76 11.22 2.51 5.61
N THR A 77 11.33 3.77 5.16
CA THR A 77 12.56 4.58 5.12
C THR A 77 12.95 5.20 6.46
N THR A 78 12.02 5.26 7.41
CA THR A 78 12.25 5.86 8.73
C THR A 78 12.71 4.83 9.76
N ASN A 79 13.50 5.27 10.74
CA ASN A 79 13.91 4.46 11.89
C ASN A 79 13.67 5.26 13.19
N PRO A 80 12.65 4.93 14.01
CA PRO A 80 11.70 3.83 13.82
C PRO A 80 10.80 4.04 12.60
N ARG A 81 10.25 2.94 12.06
CA ARG A 81 9.32 2.98 10.92
C ARG A 81 8.04 3.70 11.31
N THR A 82 7.47 4.46 10.38
CA THR A 82 6.26 5.24 10.61
C THR A 82 5.05 4.45 10.12
N LYS A 83 4.07 4.22 11.00
CA LYS A 83 2.77 3.61 10.68
C LYS A 83 1.67 4.67 10.81
N VAL A 84 0.82 4.80 9.80
CA VAL A 84 -0.40 5.62 9.85
C VAL A 84 -1.60 4.70 9.64
N GLN A 85 -2.50 4.64 10.62
CA GLN A 85 -3.69 3.79 10.50
C GLN A 85 -4.68 4.40 9.52
N LEU A 86 -5.32 3.52 8.75
CA LEU A 86 -6.49 3.82 7.94
C LEU A 86 -7.70 3.10 8.53
N PRO A 87 -8.93 3.46 8.15
CA PRO A 87 -10.10 2.67 8.46
C PRO A 87 -9.95 1.21 8.00
N PRO A 88 -10.56 0.22 8.69
CA PRO A 88 -10.51 -1.17 8.26
C PRO A 88 -11.11 -1.35 6.85
N LEU A 89 -10.35 -1.97 5.94
CA LEU A 89 -10.78 -2.19 4.55
C LEU A 89 -11.50 -3.54 4.45
N ARG A 90 -12.84 -3.50 4.48
CA ARG A 90 -13.70 -4.70 4.57
C ARG A 90 -14.16 -5.21 3.21
N GLN A 91 -13.94 -4.45 2.15
CA GLN A 91 -14.27 -4.86 0.79
C GLN A 91 -13.32 -5.97 0.33
N PRO A 92 -13.84 -7.05 -0.26
CA PRO A 92 -13.01 -8.09 -0.88
C PRO A 92 -12.08 -7.48 -1.94
N LEU A 93 -10.82 -7.93 -1.95
CA LEU A 93 -9.78 -7.35 -2.82
C LEU A 93 -10.11 -7.53 -4.30
N GLU A 94 -10.80 -8.61 -4.67
CA GLU A 94 -11.28 -8.86 -6.03
C GLU A 94 -12.25 -7.80 -6.54
N PHE A 95 -12.88 -7.04 -5.64
CA PHE A 95 -13.81 -5.95 -5.99
C PHE A 95 -13.09 -4.61 -6.11
N LEU A 96 -11.80 -4.54 -5.78
CA LEU A 96 -10.98 -3.34 -5.86
C LEU A 96 -10.01 -3.42 -7.03
N SER A 97 -9.70 -2.27 -7.63
CA SER A 97 -8.81 -2.15 -8.78
C SER A 97 -7.62 -1.25 -8.44
N THR A 98 -7.70 0.03 -8.79
CA THR A 98 -6.61 0.98 -8.58
C THR A 98 -6.68 1.55 -7.18
N CYS A 99 -5.53 1.66 -6.53
CA CYS A 99 -5.37 2.47 -5.33
C CYS A 99 -4.45 3.65 -5.62
N GLU A 100 -4.87 4.84 -5.22
CA GLU A 100 -4.11 6.09 -5.39
C GLU A 100 -4.12 6.90 -4.10
N MET A 101 -3.12 7.77 -3.95
CA MET A 101 -3.02 8.69 -2.83
C MET A 101 -2.73 10.09 -3.37
N LEU A 102 -3.63 11.03 -3.08
CA LEU A 102 -3.63 12.35 -3.75
C LEU A 102 -2.54 13.30 -3.23
N GLU A 103 -2.14 13.15 -1.96
CA GLU A 103 -1.06 13.93 -1.33
C GLU A 103 -0.24 13.05 -0.38
N SER A 104 0.84 13.58 0.19
CA SER A 104 1.59 12.89 1.25
C SER A 104 0.71 12.63 2.49
N PRO A 105 0.83 11.50 3.21
CA PRO A 105 0.08 11.21 4.44
C PRO A 105 0.31 12.21 5.57
N GLU A 106 1.35 13.03 5.46
CA GLU A 106 1.68 14.10 6.39
C GLU A 106 0.85 15.37 6.14
N SER A 107 0.16 15.45 4.99
CA SER A 107 -0.76 16.54 4.67
C SER A 107 -2.13 16.31 5.30
N PRO A 108 -2.78 17.36 5.85
CA PRO A 108 -4.16 17.26 6.32
C PRO A 108 -5.17 16.98 5.20
N ASN A 109 -4.80 17.19 3.94
CA ASN A 109 -5.65 16.94 2.77
C ASN A 109 -5.30 15.61 2.07
N CYS A 110 -4.49 14.75 2.70
CA CYS A 110 -4.20 13.44 2.14
C CYS A 110 -5.48 12.62 2.03
N THR A 111 -5.81 12.18 0.81
CA THR A 111 -6.90 11.23 0.57
C THR A 111 -6.33 9.99 -0.08
N VAL A 112 -6.65 8.83 0.51
CA VAL A 112 -6.42 7.51 -0.09
C VAL A 112 -7.70 7.10 -0.80
N VAL A 113 -7.60 6.64 -2.05
CA VAL A 113 -8.75 6.29 -2.88
C VAL A 113 -8.57 4.91 -3.48
N PHE A 114 -9.61 4.08 -3.40
CA PHE A 114 -9.74 2.84 -4.16
C PHE A 114 -10.86 2.96 -5.19
N SER A 115 -10.63 2.47 -6.41
CA SER A 115 -11.69 2.27 -7.40
C SER A 115 -12.22 0.83 -7.37
N SER A 116 -13.52 0.68 -7.65
CA SER A 116 -14.12 -0.64 -7.82
C SER A 116 -13.68 -1.30 -9.12
N SER A 117 -13.57 -2.63 -9.10
CA SER A 117 -13.36 -3.43 -10.31
C SER A 117 -14.65 -3.57 -11.10
N ALA A 118 -14.69 -2.96 -12.29
CA ALA A 118 -15.85 -3.01 -13.19
C ALA A 118 -16.13 -4.42 -13.76
N GLU A 119 -15.21 -5.37 -13.57
CA GLU A 119 -15.39 -6.75 -14.01
C GLU A 119 -16.24 -7.58 -13.03
N VAL A 120 -16.33 -7.14 -11.77
CA VAL A 120 -16.96 -7.92 -10.70
C VAL A 120 -18.22 -7.24 -10.15
N GLU A 121 -18.25 -5.91 -10.12
CA GLU A 121 -19.38 -5.13 -9.59
C GLU A 121 -20.21 -4.52 -10.72
N GLU A 122 -21.53 -4.66 -10.65
CA GLU A 122 -22.47 -4.00 -11.59
C GLU A 122 -22.43 -2.47 -11.44
N GLU A 123 -22.20 -1.98 -10.21
CA GLU A 123 -22.10 -0.57 -9.90
C GLU A 123 -20.64 -0.12 -9.73
N SER A 124 -20.26 0.96 -10.41
CA SER A 124 -18.95 1.58 -10.19
C SER A 124 -18.97 2.46 -8.94
N TYR A 125 -17.94 2.32 -8.09
CA TYR A 125 -17.79 3.12 -6.89
C TYR A 125 -16.34 3.48 -6.59
N LEU A 126 -16.16 4.53 -5.81
CA LEU A 126 -14.90 4.90 -5.17
C LEU A 126 -15.04 4.72 -3.66
N LEU A 127 -14.02 4.17 -3.03
CA LEU A 127 -13.83 4.28 -1.58
C LEU A 127 -12.76 5.31 -1.34
N HIS A 128 -12.96 6.18 -0.36
CA HIS A 128 -11.93 7.10 0.06
C HIS A 128 -11.94 7.35 1.56
N CYS A 129 -10.79 7.72 2.10
CA CYS A 129 -10.63 8.21 3.46
C CYS A 129 -9.46 9.18 3.56
N HIS A 130 -9.47 10.00 4.60
CA HIS A 130 -8.29 10.70 5.08
C HIS A 130 -7.57 9.85 6.14
N PRO A 131 -6.23 9.88 6.20
CA PRO A 131 -5.50 9.19 7.25
C PRO A 131 -5.97 9.62 8.66
N GLY A 132 -6.24 8.64 9.52
CA GLY A 132 -6.78 8.87 10.86
C GLY A 132 -8.31 8.89 10.97
N GLU A 133 -9.05 8.80 9.86
CA GLU A 133 -10.49 8.54 9.92
C GLU A 133 -10.79 7.11 10.39
N GLU A 134 -12.02 6.89 10.86
CA GLU A 134 -12.46 5.60 11.40
C GLU A 134 -13.17 4.71 10.36
N GLU A 135 -13.72 5.31 9.29
CA GLU A 135 -14.53 4.61 8.28
C GLU A 135 -14.20 5.07 6.85
N TRP A 136 -14.37 4.16 5.88
CA TRP A 136 -14.26 4.48 4.45
C TRP A 136 -15.56 5.10 3.93
N THR A 137 -15.46 6.18 3.17
CA THR A 137 -16.61 6.77 2.48
C THR A 137 -16.76 6.16 1.08
N LYS A 138 -17.91 5.51 0.84
CA LYS A 138 -18.28 4.95 -0.48
C LYS A 138 -19.05 5.98 -1.31
N LEU A 139 -18.54 6.26 -2.51
CA LEU A 139 -19.19 7.10 -3.51
C LEU A 139 -19.59 6.22 -4.70
N VAL A 140 -20.88 6.04 -4.91
CA VAL A 140 -21.41 5.29 -6.06
C VAL A 140 -21.67 6.24 -7.21
N TYR A 141 -21.31 5.84 -8.43
CA TYR A 141 -21.60 6.62 -9.63
C TYR A 141 -22.10 5.71 -10.75
N SER A 142 -23.14 6.16 -11.44
CA SER A 142 -23.61 5.53 -12.66
C SER A 142 -22.68 5.89 -13.82
N LYS A 143 -22.29 4.91 -14.63
CA LYS A 143 -21.81 5.21 -15.98
C LYS A 143 -22.99 5.84 -16.73
N GLU A 144 -22.89 7.12 -17.08
CA GLU A 144 -23.77 7.66 -18.11
C GLU A 144 -23.54 6.82 -19.37
N GLU A 145 -24.60 6.20 -19.90
CA GLU A 145 -24.54 5.63 -21.25
C GLU A 145 -24.22 6.78 -22.19
N THR A 146 -22.95 6.91 -22.59
CA THR A 146 -22.60 7.70 -23.77
C THR A 146 -23.22 6.96 -24.96
N GLY A 147 -24.49 7.27 -25.24
CA GLY A 147 -25.20 6.82 -26.41
C GLY A 147 -24.52 7.38 -27.64
N THR A 148 -23.51 6.68 -28.14
CA THR A 148 -23.05 6.87 -29.51
C THR A 148 -24.06 6.22 -30.42
N SER A 149 -25.11 6.97 -30.77
CA SER A 149 -25.84 6.76 -32.01
C SER A 149 -25.04 7.43 -33.15
N TRP A 150 -24.46 6.62 -34.02
CA TRP A 150 -24.10 7.00 -35.39
C TRP A 150 -24.63 5.93 -36.34
#